data_AF-A0A1S2K590-F1
#
_entry.id   AF-A0A1S2K590-F1
#
_cell.length_a   1.000
_cell.length_b   1.000
_cell.length_c   1.000
_cell.angle_alpha   90.00
_cell.angle_beta   90.00
_cell.angle_gamma   90.00
#
_symmetry.space_group_name_H-M   'P 1'
#
loop_
_entity.id
_entity.type
_entity.pdbx_description
1 polymer ?
#
loop_
_entity_poly.entity_id
_entity_poly.type
_entity_poly.pdbx_seq_one_letter_code
_entity_poly.pdbx_strand_id
1 'polypeptide(L)'
;MSRLTDLSGDVTGLLTAIVEALDMPVPSIQEADEREHYRLLERRSADVRIALAVLLRHPGSGALDDTARDIRDRTAYDPVTYTTPYRSQERGADE
;
A
#
# COMPACT_ATOMS: atom_id res chain seq x y z
N MET A 1 -18.93 -3.84 -20.28
CA MET A 1 -17.85 -4.03 -19.28
C MET A 1 -16.85 -2.93 -19.50
N SER A 2 -16.62 -2.06 -18.52
CA SER A 2 -15.55 -1.05 -18.60
C SER A 2 -14.19 -1.75 -18.48
N ARG A 3 -13.22 -1.32 -19.28
CA ARG A 3 -11.83 -1.76 -19.18
C ARG A 3 -11.13 -0.96 -18.09
N LEU A 4 -10.05 -1.52 -17.53
CA LEU A 4 -9.24 -0.83 -16.52
C LEU A 4 -8.67 0.51 -17.03
N THR A 5 -8.47 0.62 -18.35
CA THR A 5 -8.05 1.83 -19.07
C THR A 5 -9.11 2.93 -19.11
N ASP A 6 -10.35 2.63 -18.77
CA ASP A 6 -11.47 3.56 -18.85
C ASP A 6 -11.70 4.28 -17.50
N LEU A 7 -10.89 3.97 -16.48
CA LEU A 7 -10.93 4.63 -15.16
C LEU A 7 -10.26 6.01 -15.24
N SER A 8 -10.76 6.96 -14.44
CA SER A 8 -10.10 8.26 -14.31
C SER A 8 -8.74 8.12 -13.62
N GLY A 9 -7.85 9.08 -13.87
CA GLY A 9 -6.52 9.13 -13.24
C GLY A 9 -6.60 9.05 -11.72
N ASP A 10 -7.55 9.73 -11.10
CA ASP A 10 -7.77 9.76 -9.65
C ASP A 10 -8.14 8.38 -9.09
N VAL A 11 -8.99 7.63 -9.81
CA VAL A 11 -9.36 6.25 -9.42
C VAL A 11 -8.15 5.33 -9.54
N THR A 12 -7.39 5.42 -10.64
CA THR A 12 -6.15 4.66 -10.79
C THR A 12 -5.12 5.04 -9.72
N GLY A 13 -5.04 6.33 -9.35
CA GLY A 13 -4.16 6.85 -8.31
C GLY A 13 -4.50 6.29 -6.93
N LEU A 14 -5.79 6.22 -6.59
CA LEU A 14 -6.26 5.59 -5.36
C LEU A 14 -5.98 4.08 -5.34
N LEU A 15 -6.30 3.36 -6.42
CA LEU A 15 -6.00 1.92 -6.52
C LEU A 15 -4.51 1.64 -6.39
N THR A 16 -3.66 2.47 -7.00
CA THR A 16 -2.20 2.37 -6.89
C THR A 16 -1.76 2.54 -5.43
N ALA A 17 -2.25 3.56 -4.73
CA ALA A 17 -1.91 3.79 -3.33
C ALA A 17 -2.34 2.62 -2.42
N ILE A 18 -3.51 2.00 -2.68
CA ILE A 18 -3.97 0.81 -1.94
C ILE A 18 -3.04 -0.38 -2.18
N VAL A 19 -2.65 -0.61 -3.43
CA VAL A 19 -1.71 -1.69 -3.78
C VAL A 19 -0.36 -1.44 -3.10
N GLU A 20 0.20 -0.24 -3.21
CA GLU A 20 1.49 0.11 -2.57
C GLU A 20 1.46 -0.06 -1.05
N ALA A 21 0.33 0.23 -0.41
CA ALA A 21 0.17 0.05 1.04
C ALA A 21 0.17 -1.44 1.44
N LEU A 22 -0.53 -2.29 0.67
CA LEU A 22 -0.78 -3.69 1.04
C LEU A 22 0.21 -4.68 0.42
N ASP A 23 0.94 -4.28 -0.62
CA ASP A 23 1.98 -5.08 -1.27
C ASP A 23 3.27 -5.02 -0.43
N MET A 24 3.31 -5.89 0.58
CA MET A 24 4.43 -6.01 1.49
C MET A 24 5.32 -7.20 1.09
N PRO A 25 6.66 -7.05 1.20
CA PRO A 25 7.57 -8.16 0.97
C PRO A 25 7.27 -9.36 1.87
N VAL A 26 7.46 -10.57 1.36
CA VAL A 26 7.40 -11.78 2.19
C VAL A 26 8.49 -11.71 3.26
N PRO A 27 8.19 -11.97 4.55
CA PRO A 27 9.19 -11.97 5.61
C PRO A 27 10.10 -13.21 5.53
N SER A 28 11.21 -13.20 6.26
CA SER A 28 11.99 -14.41 6.48
C SER A 28 11.18 -15.43 7.32
N ILE A 29 11.65 -16.69 7.40
CA ILE A 29 11.03 -17.75 8.22
C ILE A 29 11.29 -17.59 9.72
N GLN A 30 11.95 -16.51 10.15
CA GLN A 30 12.14 -16.22 11.56
C GLN A 30 10.83 -15.74 12.17
N GLU A 31 10.41 -16.34 13.28
CA GLU A 31 9.15 -16.00 13.95
C GLU A 31 9.01 -14.50 14.27
N ALA A 32 10.12 -13.83 14.59
CA ALA A 32 10.13 -12.39 14.84
C ALA A 32 9.76 -11.58 13.59
N ASP A 33 10.30 -11.94 12.41
CA ASP A 33 10.01 -11.28 11.14
C ASP A 33 8.57 -11.55 10.70
N GLU A 34 8.09 -12.79 10.83
CA GLU A 34 6.70 -13.14 10.52
C GLU A 34 5.71 -12.34 11.37
N ARG A 35 5.97 -12.26 12.69
CA ARG A 35 5.14 -11.50 13.63
C ARG A 35 5.12 -10.01 13.29
N GLU A 36 6.27 -9.44 12.94
CA GLU A 36 6.36 -8.03 12.56
C GLU A 36 5.65 -7.75 11.23
N HIS A 37 5.81 -8.65 10.25
CA HIS A 37 5.05 -8.59 9.00
C HIS A 37 3.54 -8.59 9.24
N TYR A 38 3.02 -9.51 10.07
CA TYR A 38 1.58 -9.57 10.35
C TYR A 38 1.05 -8.32 11.05
N ARG A 39 1.79 -7.78 12.03
CA ARG A 39 1.41 -6.53 12.71
C ARG A 39 1.37 -5.35 11.75
N LEU A 40 2.38 -5.23 10.90
CA LEU A 40 2.46 -4.16 9.93
C LEU A 40 1.35 -4.27 8.88
N LEU A 41 1.07 -5.48 8.37
CA LEU A 41 -0.03 -5.73 7.45
C LEU A 41 -1.39 -5.42 8.07
N GLU A 42 -1.62 -5.82 9.32
CA GLU A 42 -2.84 -5.51 10.07
C GLU A 42 -3.04 -3.98 10.18
N ARG A 43 -1.98 -3.27 10.58
CA ARG A 43 -2.00 -1.81 10.72
C ARG A 43 -2.30 -1.11 9.39
N ARG A 44 -1.55 -1.43 8.32
CA ARG A 44 -1.77 -0.83 6.99
C ARG A 44 -3.15 -1.16 6.43
N SER A 45 -3.65 -2.38 6.68
CA SER A 45 -5.02 -2.78 6.31
C SER A 45 -6.07 -1.96 7.06
N ALA A 46 -5.86 -1.68 8.34
CA ALA A 46 -6.75 -0.82 9.13
C ALA A 46 -6.73 0.62 8.62
N ASP A 47 -5.55 1.17 8.33
CA ASP A 47 -5.37 2.51 7.80
C ASP A 47 -6.07 2.71 6.45
N VAL A 48 -5.86 1.80 5.50
CA VAL A 48 -6.55 1.81 4.20
C VAL A 48 -8.06 1.74 4.38
N ARG A 49 -8.54 0.85 5.26
CA ARG A 49 -9.98 0.72 5.56
C ARG A 49 -10.57 2.01 6.13
N ILE A 50 -9.86 2.67 7.04
CA ILE A 50 -10.29 3.94 7.65
C ILE A 50 -10.36 5.03 6.57
N ALA A 51 -9.32 5.18 5.75
CA ALA A 51 -9.26 6.17 4.68
C ALA A 51 -10.43 5.99 3.69
N LEU A 52 -10.68 4.75 3.25
CA LEU A 52 -11.82 4.44 2.37
C LEU A 52 -13.18 4.67 3.05
N ALA A 53 -13.32 4.35 4.33
CA ALA A 53 -14.55 4.62 5.06
C ALA A 53 -14.83 6.13 5.18
N VAL A 54 -13.81 6.95 5.36
CA VAL A 54 -13.92 8.41 5.38
C VAL A 54 -14.32 8.95 4.00
N LEU A 55 -13.66 8.50 2.94
CA LEU A 55 -13.98 8.84 1.56
C LEU A 55 -15.45 8.54 1.22
N LEU A 56 -15.92 7.33 1.54
CA LEU A 56 -17.28 6.89 1.25
C LEU A 56 -18.33 7.69 2.03
N ARG A 57 -17.99 8.20 3.22
CA ARG A 57 -18.86 9.07 4.01
C ARG A 57 -18.89 10.51 3.52
N HIS A 58 -17.83 10.97 2.86
CA HIS A 58 -17.67 12.37 2.42
C HIS A 58 -17.18 12.44 0.96
N PRO A 59 -18.01 12.05 -0.03
CA PRO A 59 -17.62 12.05 -1.44
C PRO A 59 -17.66 13.49 -2.01
N GLY A 60 -16.64 14.27 -1.67
CA GLY A 60 -16.39 15.61 -2.23
C GLY A 60 -15.50 15.59 -3.46
N SER A 61 -15.45 16.72 -4.18
CA SER A 61 -14.46 16.92 -5.25
C SER A 61 -13.04 16.82 -4.66
N GLY A 62 -12.13 16.13 -5.37
CA GLY A 62 -10.75 15.92 -4.91
C GLY A 62 -10.56 14.86 -3.83
N ALA A 63 -11.65 14.28 -3.30
CA ALA A 63 -11.57 13.33 -2.20
C ALA A 63 -10.78 12.05 -2.55
N LEU A 64 -10.79 11.62 -3.83
CA LEU A 64 -10.01 10.47 -4.29
C LEU A 64 -8.50 10.72 -4.17
N ASP A 65 -8.03 11.86 -4.68
CA ASP A 65 -6.62 12.24 -4.64
C ASP A 65 -6.13 12.47 -3.21
N ASP A 66 -6.95 13.13 -2.39
CA ASP A 66 -6.64 13.37 -0.98
C ASP A 66 -6.58 12.05 -0.18
N THR A 67 -7.49 11.13 -0.46
CA THR A 67 -7.47 9.78 0.14
C THR A 67 -6.24 9.00 -0.30
N ALA A 68 -5.88 9.06 -1.59
CA ALA A 68 -4.66 8.42 -2.10
C ALA A 68 -3.40 9.00 -1.44
N ARG A 69 -3.36 10.31 -1.18
CA ARG A 69 -2.27 10.97 -0.44
C ARG A 69 -2.21 10.49 1.01
N ASP A 70 -3.33 10.48 1.73
CA ASP A 70 -3.39 10.02 3.12
C ASP A 70 -2.88 8.56 3.26
N ILE A 71 -3.28 7.66 2.36
CA ILE A 71 -2.79 6.27 2.35
C ILE A 71 -1.26 6.22 2.17
N ARG A 72 -0.69 7.03 1.27
CA ARG A 72 0.76 7.07 1.05
C ARG A 72 1.50 7.63 2.26
N ASP A 73 0.98 8.68 2.87
CA ASP A 73 1.59 9.30 4.06
C ASP A 73 1.63 8.32 5.24
N ARG A 74 0.53 7.57 5.46
CA ARG A 74 0.49 6.49 6.47
C ARG A 74 1.45 5.35 6.14
N THR A 75 1.51 4.94 4.88
CA THR A 75 2.44 3.91 4.41
C THR A 75 3.90 4.29 4.65
N ALA A 76 4.24 5.57 4.45
CA ALA A 76 5.57 6.12 4.72
C ALA A 76 5.89 6.20 6.22
N TYR A 77 4.88 6.43 7.07
CA TYR A 77 5.04 6.45 8.53
C TYR A 77 5.39 5.07 9.10
N ASP A 78 4.88 4.00 8.49
CA ASP A 78 5.11 2.62 8.90
C ASP A 78 5.90 1.83 7.85
N PRO A 79 7.23 2.04 7.76
CA PRO A 79 8.07 1.35 6.79
C PRO A 79 8.22 -0.14 7.13
N VAL A 80 8.60 -0.94 6.14
CA VAL A 80 8.99 -2.34 6.34
C VAL A 80 10.32 -2.39 7.08
N THR A 81 10.34 -3.06 8.23
CA THR A 81 11.51 -3.15 9.12
C THR A 81 12.03 -4.58 9.34
N TYR A 82 11.25 -5.60 9.00
CA TYR A 82 11.65 -7.01 9.11
C TYR A 82 12.59 -7.45 7.98
N THR A 83 13.30 -8.55 8.21
CA THR A 83 14.20 -9.12 7.20
C THR A 83 13.39 -9.75 6.08
N THR A 84 13.80 -9.50 4.85
CA THR A 84 13.17 -10.07 3.65
C THR A 84 14.14 -11.07 3.00
N PRO A 85 13.72 -12.30 2.67
CA PRO A 85 14.59 -13.30 2.08
C PRO A 85 14.93 -12.97 0.61
N TYR A 86 14.15 -12.10 -0.03
CA TYR A 86 14.32 -11.64 -1.41
C TYR A 86 14.59 -10.15 -1.53
N ARG A 87 15.44 -9.56 -0.66
CA ARG A 87 16.22 -8.42 -1.14
C ARG A 87 17.21 -8.94 -2.19
N SER A 88 16.68 -9.23 -3.37
CA SER A 88 17.44 -9.32 -4.60
C SER A 88 18.28 -8.06 -4.65
N GLN A 89 19.58 -8.26 -4.87
CA GLN A 89 20.49 -7.21 -5.28
C GLN A 89 19.78 -6.23 -6.21
N GLU A 90 19.93 -4.95 -5.90
CA GLU A 90 19.80 -3.91 -6.90
C GLU A 90 20.48 -4.37 -8.20
N ARG A 91 19.80 -4.17 -9.32
CA ARG A 91 20.33 -4.17 -10.69
C ARG A 91 21.87 -4.15 -10.75
N GLY A 92 22.50 -5.32 -10.84
CA GLY A 92 23.78 -5.50 -11.52
C GLY A 92 23.44 -6.01 -12.91
N ALA A 93 23.60 -5.19 -13.94
CA ALA A 93 24.83 -5.03 -14.71
C ALA A 93 24.91 -6.11 -15.80
N ASP A 94 24.77 -5.63 -17.04
CA ASP A 94 25.05 -6.26 -18.34
C ASP A 94 24.45 -7.65 -18.64
N GLU A 95 23.50 -7.66 -19.58
CA GLU A 95 23.60 -8.46 -20.82
C GLU A 95 23.01 -7.67 -22.00
#